data_AF-A0A945D0F2-F1
#
_entry.id   AF-A0A945D0F2-F1
#
_cell.length_a   1.000
_cell.length_b   1.000
_cell.length_c   1.000
_cell.angle_alpha   90.00
_cell.angle_beta   90.00
_cell.angle_gamma   90.00
#
_symmetry.space_group_name_H-M   'P 1'
#
loop_
_entity.id
_entity.type
_entity.pdbx_description
1 polymer ?
#
loop_
_entity_poly.entity_id
_entity_poly.type
_entity_poly.pdbx_seq_one_letter_code
_entity_poly.pdbx_strand_id
1 'polypeptide(L)' 'MKTLKCDLCDHEAQGETFEDWMNALKPHYGAAHADVMQDSSKTQADMENWMADNKARFDAA' A
#
# COMPACT_ATOMS: atom_id res chain seq x y z
N MET A 1 -8.23 -10.88 -10.37
CA MET A 1 -6.89 -10.71 -9.80
C MET A 1 -6.18 -9.57 -10.50
N LYS A 2 -5.79 -8.54 -9.76
CA LYS A 2 -5.04 -7.38 -10.25
C LYS A 2 -3.59 -7.44 -9.74
N THR A 3 -2.67 -6.87 -10.51
CA THR A 3 -1.25 -6.72 -10.14
C THR A 3 -0.91 -5.24 -10.15
N LEU A 4 -0.44 -4.70 -9.03
CA LEU A 4 -0.02 -3.31 -8.92
C LEU A 4 1.33 -3.20 -8.25
N LYS A 5 2.08 -2.19 -8.68
CA LYS A 5 3.31 -1.77 -8.04
C LYS A 5 3.02 -1.02 -6.73
N CYS A 6 3.93 -1.16 -5.77
CA CYS A 6 4.09 -0.27 -4.64
C CYS A 6 4.12 1.20 -5.12
N ASP A 7 3.59 2.13 -4.35
CA ASP A 7 3.68 3.57 -4.61
C ASP A 7 5.09 4.13 -4.44
N LEU A 8 5.96 3.42 -3.71
CA LEU A 8 7.30 3.90 -3.38
C LEU A 8 8.42 3.21 -4.17
N CYS A 9 8.16 2.07 -4.80
CA CYS A 9 9.16 1.33 -5.57
C CYS A 9 8.54 0.37 -6.59
N ASP A 10 9.38 -0.38 -7.31
CA ASP A 10 8.97 -1.32 -8.37
C ASP A 10 8.44 -2.68 -7.86
N HIS A 11 8.32 -2.90 -6.55
CA HIS A 11 7.77 -4.14 -6.03
C HIS A 11 6.31 -4.33 -6.46
N GLU A 12 5.96 -5.51 -6.96
CA GLU A 12 4.60 -5.83 -7.40
C GLU A 12 3.90 -6.72 -6.37
N ALA A 13 2.67 -6.35 -6.04
CA ALA A 13 1.77 -7.14 -5.21
C ALA A 13 0.50 -7.49 -6.02
N GLN A 14 -0.08 -8.64 -5.71
CA GLN A 14 -1.25 -9.17 -6.39
C GLN A 14 -2.38 -9.42 -5.39
N GLY A 15 -3.63 -9.25 -5.83
CA GLY A 15 -4.81 -9.56 -5.04
C GLY A 15 -6.08 -9.67 -5.87
N GLU A 16 -7.05 -10.44 -5.39
CA GLU A 16 -8.37 -10.53 -6.00
C GLU A 16 -9.26 -9.35 -5.60
N THR A 17 -9.20 -8.98 -4.31
CA THR A 17 -9.82 -7.78 -3.77
C THR A 17 -8.75 -6.76 -3.33
N PHE A 18 -9.18 -5.53 -3.03
CA PHE A 18 -8.30 -4.52 -2.46
C PHE A 18 -7.70 -4.97 -1.13
N GLU A 19 -8.48 -5.67 -0.30
CA GLU A 19 -8.03 -6.18 0.99
C GLU A 19 -6.96 -7.27 0.83
N ASP A 20 -7.15 -8.20 -0.11
CA ASP A 20 -6.14 -9.23 -0.42
C ASP A 20 -4.83 -8.60 -0.91
N TRP A 21 -4.95 -7.62 -1.81
CA TRP A 21 -3.81 -6.89 -2.34
C TRP A 21 -3.07 -6.10 -1.26
N MET A 22 -3.81 -5.43 -0.37
CA MET A 22 -3.25 -4.73 0.78
C MET A 22 -2.53 -5.68 1.74
N ASN A 23 -3.11 -6.85 2.01
CA ASN A 23 -2.49 -7.89 2.83
C ASN A 23 -1.22 -8.45 2.19
N ALA A 24 -1.15 -8.51 0.85
CA ALA A 24 0.06 -8.89 0.12
C ALA A 24 1.12 -7.78 0.10
N LEU A 25 0.72 -6.51 0.04
CA LEU A 25 1.62 -5.35 0.00
C LEU A 25 2.21 -5.00 1.38
N LYS A 26 1.44 -5.19 2.45
CA LYS A 26 1.81 -4.76 3.81
C LYS A 26 3.12 -5.37 4.34
N PRO A 27 3.42 -6.67 4.15
CA PRO A 27 4.72 -7.25 4.53
C PRO A 27 5.90 -6.60 3.81
N HIS A 28 5.72 -6.20 2.54
CA HIS A 28 6.75 -5.48 1.79
C HIS A 28 7.03 -4.11 2.40
N TYR A 29 5.99 -3.36 2.76
CA TYR A 29 6.14 -2.09 3.48
C TYR A 29 6.90 -2.27 4.81
N GLY A 30 6.56 -3.29 5.59
CA GLY A 30 7.26 -3.58 6.85
C GLY A 30 8.74 -3.95 6.70
N ALA A 31 9.16 -4.45 5.54
CA ALA A 31 10.54 -4.90 5.30
C ALA A 31 11.39 -3.87 4.53
N ALA A 32 10.84 -3.27 3.48
CA ALA A 32 11.54 -2.39 2.55
C ALA A 32 11.29 -0.89 2.82
N HIS A 33 10.18 -0.56 3.49
CA HIS A 33 9.76 0.80 3.81
C HIS A 33 9.41 0.93 5.30
N ALA A 34 10.19 0.25 6.15
CA ALA A 34 9.99 0.23 7.59
C ALA A 34 10.07 1.65 8.19
N ASP A 35 10.87 2.53 7.59
CA ASP A 35 10.96 3.95 7.91
C ASP A 35 9.62 4.67 7.75
N VAL A 36 8.88 4.39 6.67
CA VAL A 36 7.53 4.94 6.45
C VAL A 36 6.54 4.44 7.50
N MET A 37 6.64 3.15 7.87
CA MET A 37 5.80 2.54 8.90
C MET A 37 6.12 3.04 10.32
N GLN A 38 7.34 3.54 10.56
CA GLN A 38 7.82 4.03 11.85
C GLN A 38 7.81 5.56 11.97
N ASP A 39 7.47 6.28 10.89
CA ASP A 39 7.46 7.73 10.85
C ASP A 39 6.38 8.31 11.78
N SER A 40 6.81 8.77 12.95
CA SER A 40 5.93 9.37 13.97
C SER A 40 5.36 10.73 13.57
N SER A 41 5.81 11.32 12.45
CA SER A 41 5.21 12.55 11.91
C SER A 41 3.90 12.29 11.16
N LYS A 42 3.63 11.04 10.77
CA LYS A 42 2.41 10.67 10.05
C LYS A 42 1.22 10.74 10.99
N THR A 43 0.22 11.49 10.55
CA THR A 43 -1.05 11.62 11.24
C THR A 43 -2.02 10.53 10.79
N GLN A 44 -3.12 10.38 11.55
CA GLN A 44 -4.22 9.51 11.12
C GLN A 44 -4.77 9.92 9.74
N ALA A 45 -4.85 11.23 9.46
CA ALA A 45 -5.33 11.73 8.18
C ALA A 45 -4.40 11.31 7.02
N ASP A 46 -3.09 11.28 7.24
CA ASP A 46 -2.13 10.79 6.23
C ASP A 46 -2.34 9.30 5.94
N MET A 47 -2.62 8.50 6.97
CA MET A 47 -2.92 7.07 6.82
C MET A 47 -4.24 6.84 6.07
N GLU A 48 -5.27 7.64 6.35
CA GLU A 48 -6.56 7.58 5.65
C GLU A 48 -6.43 7.99 4.18
N ASN A 49 -5.69 9.06 3.89
CA ASN A 49 -5.39 9.48 2.52
C ASN A 49 -4.61 8.40 1.76
N TRP A 50 -3.59 7.82 2.38
CA TRP A 50 -2.82 6.73 1.79
C TRP A 50 -3.70 5.51 1.47
N MET A 51 -4.64 5.14 2.35
CA MET A 51 -5.61 4.07 2.08
C MET A 51 -6.53 4.43 0.91
N ALA A 52 -7.05 5.65 0.85
CA ALA A 52 -7.92 6.12 -0.21
C ALA A 52 -7.21 6.13 -1.58
N ASP A 53 -5.99 6.65 -1.63
CA ASP A 53 -5.16 6.71 -2.84
C ASP A 53 -4.83 5.31 -3.34
N ASN A 54 -4.42 4.40 -2.46
CA ASN A 54 -4.14 3.02 -2.82
C ASN A 54 -5.39 2.29 -3.30
N LYS A 55 -6.56 2.56 -2.70
CA LYS A 55 -7.82 1.99 -3.18
C LYS A 55 -8.18 2.51 -4.57
N ALA A 56 -8.04 3.81 -4.82
CA ALA A 56 -8.28 4.40 -6.13
C ALA A 56 -7.34 3.81 -7.20
N ARG A 57 -6.05 3.64 -6.87
CA ARG A 57 -5.07 2.97 -7.74
C ARG A 57 -5.49 1.54 -8.05
N PHE A 58 -5.87 0.77 -7.03
CA PHE A 58 -6.33 -0.61 -7.21
C PHE A 58 -7.58 -0.69 -8.07
N ASP A 59 -8.55 0.21 -7.88
CA ASP A 59 -9.79 0.23 -8.67
C ASP A 59 -9.52 0.56 -10.14
N ALA A 60 -8.52 1.40 -10.44
CA ALA A 60 -8.16 1.84 -11.79
C ALA A 60 -7.30 0.86 -12.62
N ALA A 61 -6.60 -0.08 -11.96
CA ALA A 61 -5.79 -1.12 -12.62
C ALA A 61 -6.65 -2.30 -13.12
#